data_AF-A0ABD0ZHZ2-F1
#
_entry.id   AF-A0ABD0ZHZ2-F1
#
_cell.length_a   1.000
_cell.length_b   1.000
_cell.length_c   1.000
_cell.angle_alpha   90.00
_cell.angle_beta   90.00
_cell.angle_gamma   90.00
#
_symmetry.space_group_name_H-M   'P 1'
#
loop_
_entity.id
_entity.type
_entity.pdbx_description
1 polymer ?
#
loop_
_entity_poly.entity_id
_entity_poly.type
_entity_poly.pdbx_seq_one_letter_code
_entity_poly.pdbx_strand_id
1 'polypeptide(L)'
;MYALGSYQDNKSGNNSYKILSHKVSYIYRDHFEIYEINSNSWSILDVTMDCKLVFSRSVSLKGKTYWIATDEEEKQLGMFLISFDYTTERFGRLCLPYQYPSYWNMSLSVVEKKI
;
A
#
# COMPACT_ATOMS: atom_id res chain seq x y z
N MET A 1 -9.68 5.22 3.06
CA MET A 1 -9.25 4.90 1.67
C MET A 1 -9.42 3.42 1.43
N TYR A 2 -9.73 3.00 0.20
CA TYR A 2 -9.79 1.58 -0.17
C TYR A 2 -8.75 1.26 -1.24
N ALA A 3 -8.21 0.05 -1.22
CA ALA A 3 -7.32 -0.47 -2.25
C ALA A 3 -7.58 -1.95 -2.54
N LEU A 4 -7.82 -2.26 -3.82
CA LEU A 4 -7.96 -3.62 -4.32
C LEU A 4 -6.59 -4.19 -4.66
N GLY A 5 -6.30 -5.41 -4.20
CA GLY A 5 -5.11 -6.13 -4.61
C GLY A 5 -5.37 -7.61 -4.80
N SER A 6 -4.58 -8.20 -5.69
CA SER A 6 -4.59 -9.64 -5.92
C SER A 6 -3.61 -10.36 -5.00
N TYR A 7 -3.85 -11.64 -4.77
CA TYR A 7 -2.91 -12.55 -4.12
C TYR A 7 -3.10 -13.95 -4.69
N GLN A 8 -2.09 -14.80 -4.58
CA GLN A 8 -2.21 -16.20 -4.98
C GLN A 8 -2.90 -16.97 -3.85
N ASP A 9 -4.09 -17.52 -4.12
CA ASP A 9 -4.75 -18.38 -3.15
C ASP A 9 -4.18 -19.80 -3.26
N ASN A 10 -3.51 -20.23 -2.18
CA ASN A 10 -2.90 -21.55 -2.11
C ASN A 10 -3.92 -22.70 -2.13
N LYS A 11 -5.20 -22.45 -1.79
CA LYS A 11 -6.24 -23.49 -1.81
C LYS A 11 -6.74 -23.75 -3.23
N SER A 12 -7.03 -22.70 -3.98
CA SER A 12 -7.56 -22.82 -5.36
C SER A 12 -6.47 -22.87 -6.43
N GLY A 13 -5.24 -22.42 -6.13
CA GLY A 13 -4.18 -22.26 -7.12
C GLY A 13 -4.41 -21.09 -8.10
N ASN A 14 -5.43 -20.27 -7.86
CA ASN A 14 -5.78 -19.13 -8.69
C ASN A 14 -5.49 -17.81 -7.98
N ASN A 15 -5.44 -16.72 -8.77
CA ASN A 15 -5.44 -15.38 -8.21
C ASN A 15 -6.80 -15.08 -7.58
N SER A 16 -6.77 -14.66 -6.33
CA SER A 16 -7.90 -14.11 -5.59
C SER A 16 -7.64 -12.64 -5.27
N TYR A 17 -8.62 -11.96 -4.68
CA TYR A 17 -8.54 -10.53 -4.40
C TYR A 17 -9.01 -10.21 -2.99
N LYS A 18 -8.39 -9.17 -2.42
CA LYS A 18 -8.78 -8.58 -1.13
C LYS A 18 -8.89 -7.07 -1.29
N ILE A 19 -9.70 -6.46 -0.44
CA ILE A 19 -9.81 -5.01 -0.34
C ILE A 19 -9.23 -4.56 0.98
N LEU A 20 -8.16 -3.77 0.93
CA LEU A 20 -7.62 -3.07 2.08
C LEU A 20 -8.47 -1.81 2.32
N SER A 21 -8.90 -1.61 3.56
CA SER A 21 -9.54 -0.41 4.05
C SER A 21 -8.60 0.29 5.04
N HIS A 22 -8.35 1.56 4.81
CA HIS A 22 -7.59 2.43 5.70
C HIS A 22 -8.52 3.49 6.28
N LYS A 23 -8.76 3.41 7.58
CA LYS A 23 -9.56 4.35 8.35
C LYS A 23 -8.61 5.31 9.06
N VAL A 24 -8.51 6.52 8.51
CA VAL A 24 -7.71 7.60 9.09
C VAL A 24 -8.45 8.16 10.30
N SER A 25 -7.75 8.30 11.42
CA SER A 25 -8.27 8.99 12.60
C SER A 25 -7.34 10.14 12.98
N TYR A 26 -7.91 11.31 13.26
CA TYR A 26 -7.15 12.46 13.76
C TYR A 26 -6.84 12.37 15.26
N ILE A 27 -7.51 11.46 15.98
CA ILE A 27 -7.46 11.35 17.44
C ILE A 27 -6.86 10.00 17.88
N TYR A 28 -7.05 8.96 17.08
CA TYR A 28 -6.56 7.61 17.36
C TYR A 28 -5.51 7.17 16.33
N ARG A 29 -4.83 6.05 16.57
CA ARG A 29 -3.98 5.45 15.54
C ARG A 29 -4.81 5.09 14.30
N ASP A 30 -4.17 5.11 13.15
CA ASP A 30 -4.78 4.61 11.92
C ASP A 30 -5.17 3.14 12.08
N HIS A 31 -6.33 2.79 11.54
CA HIS A 31 -6.85 1.43 11.58
C HIS A 31 -6.92 0.86 10.16
N PHE A 32 -6.50 -0.41 10.05
CA PHE A 32 -6.55 -1.14 8.80
C PHE A 32 -7.47 -2.35 8.95
N GLU A 33 -8.31 -2.55 7.94
CA GLU A 33 -9.15 -3.73 7.82
C GLU A 33 -8.95 -4.33 6.44
N ILE A 34 -9.11 -5.64 6.34
CA ILE A 34 -9.05 -6.36 5.08
C ILE A 34 -10.34 -7.14 4.86
N TYR A 35 -10.89 -6.98 3.67
CA TYR A 35 -12.05 -7.72 3.21
C TYR A 35 -11.58 -8.83 2.28
N GLU A 36 -11.88 -10.06 2.68
CA GLU A 36 -11.68 -11.26 1.87
C GLU A 36 -12.94 -11.51 1.04
N ILE A 37 -12.79 -11.42 -0.29
CA ILE A 37 -13.93 -11.51 -1.22
C ILE A 37 -14.51 -12.93 -1.20
N ASN A 38 -13.66 -13.96 -1.14
CA ASN A 38 -14.11 -15.35 -1.24
C ASN A 38 -14.94 -15.79 -0.03
N SER A 39 -14.59 -15.31 1.17
CA SER A 39 -15.33 -15.61 2.40
C SER A 39 -16.36 -14.54 2.75
N ASN A 40 -16.46 -13.45 1.98
CA ASN A 40 -17.34 -12.31 2.22
C ASN A 40 -17.23 -11.78 3.67
N SER A 41 -16.00 -11.58 4.14
CA SER A 41 -15.75 -11.25 5.55
C SER A 41 -14.70 -10.15 5.72
N TRP A 42 -14.92 -9.29 6.71
CA TRP A 42 -13.93 -8.33 7.19
C TRP A 42 -13.08 -8.91 8.32
N SER A 43 -11.81 -8.53 8.35
CA SER A 43 -10.91 -8.80 9.47
C SER A 43 -10.07 -7.57 9.77
N ILE A 44 -9.79 -7.34 11.05
CA ILE A 44 -8.95 -6.23 11.50
C ILE A 44 -7.49 -6.64 11.29
N LEU A 45 -6.70 -5.75 10.70
CA LEU A 45 -5.27 -5.93 10.59
C LEU A 45 -4.59 -5.26 11.78
N ASP A 46 -3.90 -6.06 12.59
CA ASP A 46 -3.06 -5.55 13.69
C ASP A 46 -1.69 -5.13 13.14
N VAL A 47 -1.71 -4.03 12.38
CA VAL A 47 -0.54 -3.46 11.74
C VAL A 47 -0.48 -1.97 12.06
N THR A 48 0.72 -1.50 12.34
CA THR A 48 0.98 -0.08 12.60
C THR A 48 1.77 0.51 11.45
N MET A 49 1.35 1.67 11.01
CA MET A 49 2.06 2.47 10.01
C MET A 49 2.57 3.71 10.72
N ASP A 50 3.88 3.92 10.68
CA ASP A 50 4.62 5.01 11.33
C ASP A 50 4.83 6.22 10.41
N CYS A 51 4.18 6.24 9.26
CA CYS A 51 4.29 7.28 8.26
C CYS A 51 2.94 7.86 7.84
N LYS A 52 2.97 9.01 7.18
CA LYS A 52 1.77 9.64 6.62
C LYS A 52 1.62 9.27 5.16
N LEU A 53 0.47 8.72 4.77
CA LEU A 53 0.17 8.53 3.35
C LEU A 53 -0.09 9.89 2.71
N VAL A 54 0.61 10.17 1.62
CA VAL A 54 0.27 11.31 0.77
C VAL A 54 -1.04 10.94 0.06
N PHE A 55 -2.10 11.75 0.25
CA PHE A 55 -3.42 11.58 -0.38
C PHE A 55 -3.32 11.73 -1.91
N SER A 56 -2.74 10.72 -2.54
CA SER A 56 -2.47 10.57 -3.97
C SER A 56 -3.05 9.22 -4.43
N ARG A 57 -3.10 9.00 -5.74
CA ARG A 57 -3.58 7.71 -6.28
C ARG A 57 -2.61 6.60 -5.90
N SER A 58 -3.14 5.56 -5.28
CA SER A 58 -2.45 4.30 -5.11
C SER A 58 -2.44 3.51 -6.42
N VAL A 59 -1.49 2.60 -6.55
CA VAL A 59 -1.44 1.67 -7.70
C VAL A 59 -1.21 0.25 -7.24
N SER A 60 -1.87 -0.70 -7.89
CA SER A 60 -1.71 -2.12 -7.59
C SER A 60 -0.87 -2.79 -8.68
N LEU A 61 0.20 -3.48 -8.29
CA LEU A 61 1.12 -4.17 -9.18
C LEU A 61 1.63 -5.45 -8.53
N LYS A 62 1.49 -6.59 -9.24
CA LYS A 62 2.01 -7.91 -8.82
C LYS A 62 1.63 -8.30 -7.38
N GLY A 63 0.35 -8.17 -7.06
CA GLY A 63 -0.19 -8.56 -5.77
C GLY A 63 0.18 -7.66 -4.59
N LYS A 64 0.64 -6.44 -4.88
CA LYS A 64 0.89 -5.39 -3.89
C LYS A 64 0.23 -4.10 -4.32
N THR A 65 -0.20 -3.29 -3.35
CA THR A 65 -0.59 -1.89 -3.62
C THR A 65 0.49 -0.98 -3.10
N TYR A 66 0.76 0.10 -3.82
CA TYR A 66 1.80 1.08 -3.52
C TYR A 66 1.19 2.47 -3.36
N TRP A 67 1.74 3.22 -2.39
CA TRP A 67 1.44 4.62 -2.14
C TRP A 67 2.75 5.38 -1.95
N ILE A 68 2.71 6.67 -2.21
CA ILE A 68 3.74 7.59 -1.73
C ILE A 68 3.41 7.94 -0.28
N ALA A 69 4.40 7.86 0.58
CA ALA A 69 4.30 8.22 1.99
C ALA A 69 5.42 9.19 2.36
N THR A 70 5.16 9.97 3.41
CA THR A 70 6.13 10.90 4.00
C THR A 70 6.41 10.52 5.46
N ASP A 71 7.65 10.78 5.87
CA ASP A 71 8.15 10.55 7.21
C ASP A 71 9.29 11.53 7.49
N GLU A 72 9.23 12.22 8.62
CA GLU A 72 10.20 13.24 9.02
C GLU A 72 11.58 12.63 9.33
N GLU A 73 11.63 11.34 9.68
CA GLU A 73 12.89 10.62 9.93
C GLU A 73 13.57 10.13 8.63
N GLU A 74 12.89 10.21 7.49
CA GLU A 74 13.43 9.78 6.20
C GLU A 74 14.44 10.81 5.64
N LYS A 75 15.72 10.53 5.86
CA LYS A 75 16.84 11.45 5.61
C LYS A 75 17.00 11.95 4.17
N GLN A 76 16.46 11.24 3.17
CA GLN A 76 16.69 11.58 1.76
C GLN A 76 15.74 12.68 1.26
N LEU A 77 14.47 12.31 1.06
CA LEU A 77 13.43 13.20 0.53
C LEU A 77 12.35 13.51 1.56
N GLY A 78 12.43 12.94 2.77
CA GLY A 78 11.28 12.83 3.66
C GLY A 78 10.18 11.92 3.08
N MET A 79 10.48 11.13 2.04
CA MET A 79 9.51 10.44 1.19
C MET A 79 9.99 9.08 0.71
N PHE A 80 9.05 8.16 0.54
CA PHE A 80 9.30 6.80 0.10
C PHE A 80 8.02 6.15 -0.45
N LEU A 81 8.15 4.96 -1.01
CA LEU A 81 6.99 4.12 -1.34
C LEU A 81 6.69 3.17 -0.20
N ILE A 82 5.45 3.18 0.25
CA ILE A 82 4.92 2.11 1.08
C ILE A 82 4.14 1.15 0.21
N SER A 83 4.29 -0.13 0.48
CA SER A 83 3.58 -1.21 -0.18
C SER A 83 2.78 -2.01 0.83
N PHE A 84 1.63 -2.54 0.42
CA PHE A 84 0.90 -3.56 1.18
C PHE A 84 0.88 -4.84 0.35
N ASP A 85 1.40 -5.93 0.91
CA ASP A 85 1.42 -7.26 0.31
C ASP A 85 0.20 -8.05 0.76
N TYR A 86 -0.69 -8.39 -0.18
CA TYR A 86 -1.96 -9.07 0.12
C TYR A 86 -1.80 -10.56 0.41
N THR A 87 -0.64 -11.13 0.08
CA THR A 87 -0.31 -12.54 0.38
C THR A 87 0.10 -12.67 1.83
N THR A 88 0.97 -11.78 2.30
CA THR A 88 1.49 -11.81 3.68
C THR A 88 0.72 -10.90 4.63
N GLU A 89 -0.18 -10.07 4.10
CA GLU A 89 -0.95 -9.03 4.82
C GLU A 89 -0.05 -8.07 5.62
N ARG A 90 1.06 -7.64 5.00
CA ARG A 90 2.07 -6.81 5.65
C ARG A 90 2.43 -5.59 4.83
N PHE A 91 2.74 -4.51 5.53
CA PHE A 91 3.34 -3.33 4.94
C PHE A 91 4.84 -3.54 4.71
N GLY A 92 5.36 -2.92 3.65
CA GLY A 92 6.78 -2.85 3.34
C GLY A 92 7.18 -1.47 2.85
N ARG A 93 8.39 -1.05 3.21
CA ARG A 93 8.96 0.27 2.87
C ARG A 93 9.98 0.14 1.75
N LEU A 94 9.89 1.01 0.74
CA LEU A 94 10.82 1.07 -0.39
C LEU A 94 11.31 2.51 -0.57
N CYS A 95 12.59 2.74 -0.32
CA CYS A 95 13.22 4.05 -0.54
C CYS A 95 13.17 4.42 -2.03
N LEU A 96 12.84 5.68 -2.30
CA LEU A 96 12.90 6.21 -3.66
C LEU A 96 14.35 6.54 -4.02
N PRO A 97 14.77 6.32 -5.27
CA PRO A 97 16.10 6.74 -5.71
C PRO A 97 16.19 8.27 -5.68
N TYR A 98 17.12 8.79 -4.87
CA TYR A 98 17.41 10.21 -4.77
C TYR A 98 18.20 10.69 -6.01
N GLN A 99 17.64 11.64 -6.77
CA GLN A 99 18.35 12.31 -7.87
C GLN A 99 18.39 13.83 -7.72
N TYR A 100 17.42 14.42 -7.01
CA TYR A 100 17.30 15.87 -6.82
C TYR A 100 16.80 16.22 -5.41
N PRO A 101 17.12 17.42 -4.89
CA PRO A 101 16.79 17.82 -3.53
C PRO A 101 15.30 18.08 -3.27
N SER A 102 14.47 18.24 -4.31
CA SER A 102 13.03 18.41 -4.15
C SER A 102 12.25 17.97 -5.38
N TYR A 103 11.06 17.40 -5.14
CA TYR A 103 10.08 17.05 -6.18
C TYR A 103 8.75 17.72 -5.84
N TRP A 104 8.19 18.46 -6.81
CA TRP A 104 6.95 19.23 -6.62
C TRP A 104 5.69 18.43 -6.95
N ASN A 105 5.79 17.53 -7.94
CA ASN A 105 4.68 16.70 -8.39
C ASN A 105 5.14 15.26 -8.43
N MET A 106 4.40 14.37 -7.78
CA MET A 106 4.63 12.94 -7.88
C MET A 106 3.31 12.24 -8.16
N SER A 107 3.38 11.27 -9.05
CA SER A 107 2.27 10.40 -9.39
C SER A 107 2.79 8.99 -9.57
N LEU A 108 1.96 8.01 -9.22
CA LEU A 108 2.21 6.62 -9.51
C LEU A 108 1.38 6.21 -10.71
N SER A 109 2.00 5.45 -11.61
CA SER A 109 1.34 4.79 -12.71
C SER A 109 1.91 3.37 -12.85
N VAL A 110 1.10 2.48 -13.40
CA VAL A 110 1.51 1.13 -13.76
C VAL A 110 1.52 1.06 -15.27
N VAL A 111 2.65 0.63 -15.82
CA VAL A 111 2.83 0.44 -17.26
C VAL A 111 3.12 -1.01 -17.54
N GLU A 112 2.52 -1.53 -18.59
CA GLU A 112 2.86 -2.85 -19.11
C GLU A 112 4.16 -2.75 -19.90
N LYS A 113 5.15 -3.58 -19.55
CA LYS A 113 6.38 -3.68 -20.33
C LYS A 113 6.17 -4.68 -21.46
N LYS A 114 5.99 -4.19 -22.69
CA LYS A 114 6.09 -5.02 -23.89
C LYS A 114 7.57 -5.37 -24.09
N ILE A 115 7.89 -6.65 -24.03
CA ILE A 115 9.21 -7.21 -24.36
C ILE A 115 9.07 -7.88 -25.72
#